data_AF-A0A7T5BFU8-F1
#
_entry.id   AF-A0A7T5BFU8-F1
#
_cell.length_a   1.000
_cell.length_b   1.000
_cell.length_c   1.000
_cell.angle_alpha   90.00
_cell.angle_beta   90.00
_cell.angle_gamma   90.00
#
_symmetry.space_group_name_H-M   'P 1'
#
loop_
_entity.id
_entity.type
_entity.pdbx_description
1 polymer ?
#
loop_
_entity_poly.entity_id
_entity_poly.type
_entity_poly.pdbx_seq_one_letter_code
_entity_poly.pdbx_strand_id
1 'polypeptide(L)' 'MKRKPVLVALVTDQPLDACYRDHDLSGDWAGYRECHVKPDLLLIYRKSDFDTLRLARLGSHSELFG' A
#
# COMPACT_ATOMS: atom_id res chain seq x y z
N MET A 1 -10.53 19.62 2.02
CA MET A 1 -10.47 18.32 2.72
C MET A 1 -9.01 17.86 2.71
N LYS A 2 -8.35 17.72 3.86
CA LYS A 2 -6.94 17.29 3.93
C LYS A 2 -6.87 15.77 3.75
N ARG A 3 -5.97 15.27 2.89
CA ARG A 3 -5.74 13.83 2.70
C ARG A 3 -5.18 13.23 3.99
N LYS A 4 -5.67 12.06 4.38
CA LYS A 4 -5.11 11.32 5.52
C LYS A 4 -3.82 10.62 5.09
N PRO A 5 -2.75 10.62 5.90
CA PRO A 5 -1.56 9.83 5.60
C PRO A 5 -1.90 8.35 5.43
N VAL A 6 -1.29 7.68 4.44
CA VAL A 6 -1.55 6.28 4.09
C VAL A 6 -1.47 5.37 5.31
N LEU A 7 -0.40 5.46 6.11
CA LEU A 7 -0.25 4.62 7.30
C LEU A 7 -1.40 4.81 8.31
N VAL A 8 -1.84 6.05 8.54
CA VAL A 8 -2.95 6.33 9.46
C VAL A 8 -4.23 5.69 8.96
N ALA A 9 -4.52 5.79 7.67
CA ALA A 9 -5.70 5.17 7.08
C ALA A 9 -5.63 3.63 7.20
N LEU A 10 -4.48 3.03 6.88
CA LEU A 10 -4.30 1.57 6.92
C LEU A 10 -4.39 0.99 8.34
N VAL A 11 -3.82 1.64 9.35
CA VAL A 11 -3.87 1.15 10.75
C VAL A 11 -5.21 1.43 11.44
N THR A 12 -6.05 2.29 10.87
CA THR A 12 -7.39 2.60 11.40
C THR A 12 -8.51 2.04 10.53
N ASP A 13 -8.19 1.13 9.62
CA ASP A 13 -9.12 0.47 8.71
C ASP A 13 -10.01 1.44 7.92
N GLN A 14 -9.44 2.58 7.57
CA GLN A 14 -10.09 3.58 6.73
C GLN A 14 -9.72 3.33 5.26
N PRO A 15 -10.65 3.55 4.31
CA PRO A 15 -10.32 3.47 2.90
C PRO A 15 -9.24 4.50 2.54
N LEU A 16 -8.33 4.11 1.65
CA LEU A 16 -7.37 5.03 1.06
C LEU A 16 -8.06 5.93 0.03
N ASP A 17 -7.67 7.21 0.02
CA ASP A 17 -8.11 8.12 -1.04
C ASP A 17 -7.67 7.58 -2.41
N ALA A 18 -8.53 7.67 -3.43
CA ALA A 18 -8.28 7.14 -4.77
C ALA A 18 -6.97 7.64 -5.40
N CYS A 19 -6.46 8.80 -4.96
CA CYS A 19 -5.16 9.33 -5.41
C CYS A 19 -3.95 8.47 -5.05
N TYR A 20 -4.07 7.59 -4.04
CA TYR A 20 -3.03 6.63 -3.67
C TYR A 20 -3.01 5.40 -4.58
N ARG A 21 -3.98 5.25 -5.50
CA ARG A 21 -4.03 4.17 -6.51
C ARG A 21 -3.86 2.77 -5.91
N ASP A 22 -4.48 2.55 -4.75
CA ASP A 22 -4.43 1.28 -4.05
C ASP A 22 -5.08 0.16 -4.88
N HIS A 23 -4.34 -0.92 -5.12
CA HIS A 23 -4.80 -2.07 -5.90
C HIS A 23 -4.14 -3.37 -5.45
N ASP A 24 -4.78 -4.50 -5.77
CA ASP A 24 -4.24 -5.83 -5.48
C ASP A 24 -3.10 -6.19 -6.45
N LEU A 25 -2.06 -6.81 -5.92
CA LEU A 25 -1.00 -7.43 -6.72
C LEU A 25 -1.39 -8.87 -7.10
N SER A 26 -0.75 -9.38 -8.15
CA SER A 26 -0.95 -10.73 -8.68
C SER A 26 0.36 -11.54 -8.70
N GLY A 27 0.29 -12.82 -9.11
CA GLY A 27 1.44 -13.72 -9.16
C GLY A 27 1.99 -14.04 -7.76
N ASP A 28 3.31 -14.01 -7.60
CA ASP A 28 3.99 -14.29 -6.32
C ASP A 28 3.59 -13.32 -5.20
N TRP A 29 3.02 -12.17 -5.56
CA TRP A 29 2.52 -11.15 -4.64
C TRP A 29 1.00 -11.21 -4.46
N ALA A 30 0.32 -12.29 -4.89
CA ALA A 30 -1.11 -12.47 -4.67
C ALA A 30 -1.48 -12.32 -3.18
N GLY A 31 -2.49 -11.50 -2.91
CA GLY A 31 -2.93 -11.16 -1.55
C GLY A 31 -2.13 -10.03 -0.89
N TYR A 32 -1.12 -9.47 -1.55
CA TYR A 32 -0.58 -8.15 -1.23
C TYR A 32 -1.29 -7.07 -2.05
N ARG A 33 -1.20 -5.84 -1.55
CA ARG A 33 -1.67 -4.63 -2.22
C ARG A 33 -0.51 -3.67 -2.40
N GLU A 34 -0.65 -2.78 -3.37
CA GLU A 34 0.31 -1.74 -3.68
C GLU A 34 -0.39 -0.38 -3.78
N CYS A 35 0.22 0.66 -3.22
CA CYS A 35 -0.25 2.02 -3.35
C CYS A 35 0.91 3.03 -3.47
N HIS A 36 0.65 4.15 -4.15
CA HIS A 36 1.59 5.24 -4.34
C HIS A 36 1.56 6.22 -3.16
N VAL A 37 2.56 6.22 -2.29
CA VAL A 37 2.70 7.24 -1.23
C VAL A 37 3.26 8.57 -1.78
N LYS A 38 4.01 8.51 -2.89
CA LYS A 38 4.45 9.64 -3.74
C LYS A 38 4.46 9.17 -5.21
N PRO A 39 4.65 10.06 -6.22
CA PRO A 39 4.60 9.66 -7.63
C PRO A 39 5.44 8.43 -8.00
N ASP A 40 6.66 8.34 -7.46
CA ASP A 40 7.58 7.21 -7.65
C ASP A 40 8.03 6.61 -6.31
N LEU A 41 7.11 6.52 -5.35
CA LEU A 41 7.35 5.81 -4.09
C LEU A 41 6.11 4.98 -3.76
N LEU A 42 6.28 3.67 -3.78
CA LEU A 42 5.22 2.67 -3.65
C LEU A 42 5.39 1.93 -2.34
N LEU A 43 4.28 1.66 -1.67
CA LEU A 43 4.20 0.80 -0.50
C LEU A 43 3.50 -0.50 -0.91
N ILE A 44 4.20 -1.63 -0.77
CA ILE A 44 3.60 -2.97 -0.85
C ILE A 44 3.24 -3.41 0.56
N TYR A 45 1.99 -3.77 0.79
CA TYR A 45 1.49 -4.16 2.10
C TYR A 45 0.49 -5.31 2.03
N ARG A 46 0.21 -5.95 3.17
CA ARG A 46 -0.83 -6.96 3.30
C ARG A 46 -1.50 -6.87 4.67
N LYS A 47 -2.82 -7.01 4.69
CA LYS A 47 -3.59 -7.25 5.91
C LYS A 47 -3.78 -8.75 6.03
N SER A 48 -2.88 -9.41 6.75
CA SER A 48 -2.84 -10.89 6.79
C SER A 48 -3.87 -11.47 7.76
N ASP A 49 -4.18 -10.73 8.83
CA ASP A 49 -5.10 -11.08 9.92
C ASP A 49 -5.87 -9.83 10.37
N PHE A 50 -6.84 -9.98 11.27
CA PHE A 50 -7.68 -8.88 11.77
C PHE A 50 -6.88 -7.70 12.34
N ASP A 51 -5.76 -7.97 13.02
CA ASP A 51 -4.99 -6.92 13.73
C ASP A 51 -3.58 -6.70 13.18
N THR A 52 -3.19 -7.35 12.08
CA THR A 52 -1.82 -7.27 11.56
C THR A 52 -1.75 -6.61 10.19
N LEU A 53 -1.22 -5.39 10.17
CA LEU A 53 -0.76 -4.70 8.96
C LEU A 53 0.72 -5.02 8.70
N ARG A 54 0.99 -5.76 7.64
CA ARG A 54 2.36 -6.05 7.18
C ARG A 54 2.78 -5.04 6.12
N LEU A 55 3.83 -4.28 6.39
CA LEU A 55 4.50 -3.43 5.40
C LEU A 55 5.66 -4.24 4.79
N ALA A 56 5.48 -4.70 3.55
CA ALA A 56 6.40 -5.67 2.95
C ALA A 56 7.61 -5.00 2.31
N ARG A 57 7.37 -3.94 1.52
CA ARG A 57 8.41 -3.19 0.81
C ARG A 57 8.00 -1.73 0.61
N LEU A 58 9.00 -0.85 0.53
CA LEU A 58 8.84 0.57 0.22
C LEU A 58 9.99 0.95 -0.72
N GLY A 59 9.66 1.49 -1.90
CA GLY A 59 10.67 1.84 -2.91
C GLY A 59 10.05 2.45 -4.16
N SER A 60 10.90 2.86 -5.10
CA SER A 60 10.51 3.26 -6.46
C SER A 60 10.02 2.08 -7.29
N HIS A 61 9.43 2.34 -8.46
CA HIS A 61 9.02 1.26 -9.37
C HIS A 61 10.20 0.35 -9.73
N SER A 62 11.35 0.95 -10.05
CA SER A 62 12.56 0.21 -10.45
C SER A 62 13.13 -0.64 -9.31
N GLU A 63 13.08 -0.18 -8.06
CA GLU A 63 13.56 -0.95 -6.91
C GLU A 63 12.65 -2.15 -6.58
N LEU A 64 11.35 -2.05 -6.88
CA LEU A 64 10.38 -3.07 -6.51
C LEU A 64 10.06 -4.06 -7.63
N PHE A 65 10.14 -3.63 -8.89
CA PHE A 65 9.72 -4.39 -10.07
C PHE A 65 10.73 -4.42 -11.21
N GLY A 66 11.88 -3.75 -11.06
CA GLY A 66 12.97 -3.76 -12.04
C GLY A 66 13.87 -4.98 -11.95
#